data_AF-A0A3A2Z6J1-F1
#
_entry.id   AF-A0A3A2Z6J1-F1
#
_cell.length_a   1.000
_cell.length_b   1.000
_cell.length_c   1.000
_cell.angle_alpha   90.00
_cell.angle_beta   90.00
_cell.angle_gamma   90.00
#
_symmetry.space_group_name_H-M   'P 1'
#
loop_
_entity.id
_entity.type
_entity.pdbx_description
1 polymer ?
#
loop_
_entity_poly.entity_id
_entity_poly.type
_entity_poly.pdbx_seq_one_letter_code
_entity_poly.pdbx_strand_id
1 'polypeptide(L)'
;MGGMEINDKAQVLNKEHKPFEALFACGELAGGVHGANRLGGSSLLGCVVYGRVAGASASQYLFHKLTTQGGVTGASQRLGQISLHIDPSTPGKISVEWGSGASSGSSAGAQTISQQAQKSAAP
;
A
#
# COMPACT_ATOMS: atom_id res chain seq x y z
N MET A 1 -4.75 26.38 -21.29
CA MET A 1 -5.70 25.65 -20.41
C MET A 1 -5.26 25.80 -18.97
N GLY A 2 -6.17 26.20 -18.08
CA GLY A 2 -5.89 26.43 -16.65
C GLY A 2 -6.08 25.19 -15.78
N GLY A 3 -6.00 25.38 -14.46
CA GLY A 3 -6.21 24.36 -13.44
C GLY A 3 -5.15 24.40 -12.35
N MET A 4 -5.29 23.52 -11.37
CA MET A 4 -4.31 23.29 -10.32
C MET A 4 -3.10 22.54 -10.90
N GLU A 5 -1.89 23.03 -10.65
CA GLU A 5 -0.68 22.35 -11.08
C GLU A 5 -0.53 21.03 -10.33
N ILE A 6 -0.25 19.94 -11.06
CA ILE A 6 -0.07 18.60 -10.51
C ILE A 6 1.24 17.98 -11.00
N ASN A 7 1.80 17.08 -10.20
CA ASN A 7 2.89 16.19 -10.66
C ASN A 7 2.35 14.92 -11.34
N ASP A 8 3.27 14.04 -11.74
CA ASP A 8 3.01 12.72 -12.34
C ASP A 8 2.21 11.77 -11.44
N LYS A 9 2.22 12.00 -10.12
CA LYS A 9 1.42 11.27 -9.13
C LYS A 9 0.07 11.90 -8.83
N ALA A 10 -0.32 12.93 -9.59
CA ALA A 10 -1.54 13.70 -9.43
C ALA A 10 -1.66 14.45 -8.08
N GLN A 11 -0.53 14.77 -7.45
CA GLN A 11 -0.49 15.61 -6.24
C GLN A 11 -0.53 17.08 -6.63
N VAL A 12 -1.34 17.87 -5.94
CA VAL A 12 -1.42 19.32 -6.18
C VAL A 12 -0.16 20.00 -5.66
N LEU A 13 0.43 20.87 -6.48
CA LEU A 13 1.64 21.61 -6.14
C LEU A 13 1.34 23.01 -5.62
N ASN A 14 2.17 23.48 -4.69
CA ASN A 14 2.18 24.86 -4.21
C ASN A 14 3.06 25.75 -5.11
N LYS A 15 3.22 27.02 -4.74
CA LYS A 15 4.02 28.00 -5.51
C LYS A 15 5.52 27.66 -5.56
N GLU A 16 6.01 26.83 -4.63
CA GLU A 16 7.39 26.35 -4.59
C GLU A 16 7.55 24.97 -5.26
N HIS A 17 6.57 24.54 -6.07
CA HIS A 17 6.50 23.22 -6.70
C HIS A 17 6.58 22.03 -5.73
N LYS A 18 6.18 22.23 -4.47
CA LYS A 18 6.08 21.17 -3.47
C LYS A 18 4.65 20.65 -3.40
N PRO A 19 4.44 19.32 -3.25
CA PRO A 19 3.12 18.75 -3.15
C PRO A 19 2.45 19.11 -1.82
N PHE A 20 1.16 19.44 -1.87
CA PHE A 20 0.31 19.50 -0.69
C PHE A 20 0.07 18.09 -0.14
N GLU A 21 0.14 17.96 1.18
CA GLU A 21 -0.12 16.68 1.83
C GLU A 21 -1.58 16.27 1.63
N ALA A 22 -1.81 14.99 1.27
CA ALA A 22 -3.12 14.38 1.09
C ALA A 22 -4.05 15.04 0.06
N LEU A 23 -3.54 15.94 -0.80
CA LEU A 23 -4.34 16.64 -1.80
C LEU A 23 -3.96 16.18 -3.22
N PHE A 24 -4.95 15.59 -3.91
CA PHE A 24 -4.80 15.06 -5.26
C PHE A 24 -5.89 15.64 -6.17
N ALA A 25 -5.55 15.88 -7.44
CA ALA A 25 -6.49 16.42 -8.42
C ALA A 25 -6.34 15.71 -9.77
N CYS A 26 -7.42 15.60 -10.52
CA CYS A 26 -7.43 15.02 -11.86
C CYS A 26 -8.53 15.67 -12.73
N GLY A 27 -8.54 15.33 -14.01
CA GLY A 27 -9.52 15.86 -14.97
C GLY A 27 -9.30 17.33 -15.28
N GLU A 28 -10.37 18.08 -15.49
CA GLU A 28 -10.29 19.50 -15.87
C GLU A 28 -9.83 20.42 -14.74
N LEU A 29 -9.90 19.96 -13.48
CA LEU A 29 -9.27 20.66 -12.35
C LEU A 29 -7.74 20.61 -12.42
N ALA A 30 -7.16 19.56 -13.00
CA ALA A 30 -5.73 19.42 -13.15
C ALA A 30 -5.24 20.23 -14.37
N GLY A 31 -4.44 21.25 -14.09
CA GLY A 31 -3.88 22.17 -15.07
C GLY A 31 -2.55 21.70 -15.67
N GLY A 32 -2.06 22.43 -16.67
CA GLY A 32 -0.74 22.21 -17.28
C GLY A 32 -0.67 21.13 -18.36
N VAL A 33 -1.56 20.13 -18.32
CA VAL A 33 -1.51 18.95 -19.21
C VAL A 33 -1.62 19.30 -20.70
N HIS A 34 -2.43 20.30 -21.05
CA HIS A 34 -2.72 20.67 -22.44
C HIS A 34 -2.05 21.99 -22.87
N GLY A 35 -1.18 22.57 -22.04
CA GLY A 35 -0.49 23.83 -22.37
C GLY A 35 -1.44 24.96 -22.79
N ALA A 36 -1.09 25.71 -23.84
CA ALA A 36 -1.90 26.83 -24.31
C ALA A 36 -3.24 26.41 -24.93
N ASN A 37 -3.27 25.29 -25.68
CA ASN A 37 -4.43 24.87 -26.44
C ASN A 37 -4.76 23.39 -26.26
N ARG A 38 -6.04 23.09 -26.04
CA ARG A 38 -6.53 21.72 -25.87
C ARG A 38 -6.84 21.09 -27.21
N LEU A 39 -6.26 19.91 -27.49
CA LEU A 39 -6.64 19.12 -28.67
C LEU A 39 -7.98 18.40 -28.41
N GLY A 40 -8.87 18.37 -29.41
CA GLY A 40 -10.15 17.64 -29.33
C GLY A 40 -9.94 16.16 -28.95
N GLY A 41 -10.80 15.62 -28.08
CA GLY A 41 -10.71 14.23 -27.61
C GLY A 41 -9.72 13.99 -26.46
N SER A 42 -8.80 14.92 -26.18
CA SER A 42 -7.85 14.79 -25.06
C SER A 42 -8.48 14.96 -23.67
N SER A 43 -9.76 15.38 -23.55
CA SER A 43 -10.40 15.65 -22.25
C SER A 43 -10.83 14.41 -21.52
N LEU A 44 -11.54 13.55 -22.23
CA LEU A 44 -11.99 12.30 -21.68
C LEU A 44 -10.80 11.41 -21.28
N LEU A 45 -9.77 11.35 -22.12
CA LEU A 45 -8.55 10.62 -21.81
C LEU A 45 -7.84 11.17 -20.57
N GLY A 46 -7.74 12.50 -20.44
CA GLY A 46 -7.18 13.16 -19.26
C GLY A 46 -7.92 12.78 -17.98
N CYS A 47 -9.25 12.79 -17.99
CA CYS A 47 -10.05 12.38 -16.84
C CYS A 47 -9.82 10.92 -16.45
N VAL A 48 -9.81 9.99 -17.41
CA VAL A 48 -9.68 8.55 -17.12
C VAL A 48 -8.27 8.19 -16.64
N VAL A 49 -7.23 8.68 -17.32
CA VAL A 49 -5.84 8.33 -17.00
C VAL A 49 -5.41 8.97 -15.69
N TYR A 50 -5.55 10.29 -15.55
CA TYR A 50 -5.17 10.97 -14.30
C TYR A 50 -6.11 10.60 -13.15
N GLY A 51 -7.38 10.27 -13.40
CA GLY A 51 -8.28 9.76 -12.37
C GLY A 51 -7.80 8.45 -11.76
N ARG A 52 -7.32 7.51 -12.60
CA ARG A 52 -6.71 6.26 -12.11
C ARG A 52 -5.46 6.52 -11.27
N VAL A 53 -4.59 7.41 -11.74
CA VAL A 53 -3.36 7.77 -11.03
C VAL A 53 -3.68 8.43 -9.68
N ALA A 54 -4.57 9.42 -9.66
CA ALA A 54 -4.98 10.10 -8.44
C ALA A 54 -5.59 9.13 -7.41
N GLY A 55 -6.45 8.21 -7.84
CA GLY A 55 -7.05 7.20 -6.96
C GLY A 55 -6.01 6.23 -6.37
N ALA A 56 -5.05 5.78 -7.18
CA ALA A 56 -3.96 4.93 -6.72
C ALA A 56 -3.04 5.64 -5.73
N SER A 57 -2.61 6.86 -6.05
CA SER A 57 -1.74 7.68 -5.18
C SER A 57 -2.40 8.01 -3.84
N ALA A 58 -3.68 8.39 -3.87
CA ALA A 58 -4.44 8.70 -2.64
C ALA A 58 -4.58 7.46 -1.74
N SER A 59 -4.88 6.31 -2.34
CA SER A 59 -4.99 5.03 -1.61
C SER A 59 -3.67 4.60 -1.00
N GLN A 60 -2.56 4.73 -1.74
CA GLN A 60 -1.22 4.46 -1.24
C GLN A 60 -0.84 5.39 -0.08
N TYR A 61 -1.14 6.69 -0.20
CA TYR A 61 -0.90 7.65 0.87
C TYR A 61 -1.64 7.25 2.16
N LEU A 62 -2.94 6.93 2.05
CA LEU A 62 -3.73 6.52 3.21
C LEU A 62 -3.20 5.22 3.84
N PHE A 63 -2.84 4.23 3.01
CA PHE A 63 -2.27 2.97 3.49
C PHE A 63 -0.93 3.18 4.20
N HIS A 64 -0.05 4.00 3.63
CA HIS A 64 1.23 4.35 4.26
C HIS A 64 1.00 5.06 5.59
N LYS A 65 0.07 6.02 5.65
CA LYS A 65 -0.29 6.73 6.88
C LYS A 65 -0.81 5.78 7.97
N LEU A 66 -1.64 4.80 7.61
CA LEU A 66 -2.13 3.81 8.56
C LEU A 66 -1.02 2.89 9.08
N THR A 67 -0.08 2.48 8.23
CA THR A 67 1.03 1.59 8.60
C THR A 67 2.12 2.28 9.41
N THR A 68 2.40 3.57 9.17
CA THR A 68 3.47 4.31 9.85
C THR A 68 3.01 5.21 11.00
N GLN A 69 1.76 5.70 10.97
CA GLN A 69 1.24 6.68 11.95
C GLN A 69 -0.07 6.24 12.62
N GLY A 70 -0.59 5.04 12.30
CA GLY A 70 -1.89 4.58 12.80
C GLY A 70 -1.88 4.26 14.30
N GLY A 71 -2.52 5.11 15.10
CA GLY A 71 -2.94 4.77 16.47
C GLY A 71 -3.80 3.50 16.52
N VAL A 72 -3.94 2.93 17.73
CA VAL A 72 -4.53 1.60 18.00
C VAL A 72 -6.01 1.53 17.59
N THR A 73 -6.26 1.21 16.34
CA THR A 73 -7.57 0.81 15.83
C THR A 73 -7.50 -0.66 15.41
N GLY A 74 -8.60 -1.40 15.52
CA GLY A 74 -8.64 -2.81 15.14
C GLY A 74 -8.18 -3.07 13.70
N ALA A 75 -8.32 -2.10 12.79
CA ALA A 75 -7.80 -2.18 11.43
C ALA A 75 -6.27 -2.05 11.37
N SER A 76 -5.68 -1.10 12.10
CA SER A 76 -4.22 -0.95 12.20
C SER A 76 -3.59 -2.19 12.85
N GLN A 77 -4.25 -2.76 13.86
CA GLN A 77 -3.80 -3.98 14.52
C GLN A 77 -3.85 -5.20 13.60
N ARG A 78 -4.93 -5.35 12.80
CA ARG A 78 -5.01 -6.39 11.75
C ARG A 78 -3.92 -6.25 10.69
N LEU A 79 -3.58 -5.02 10.30
CA LEU A 79 -2.44 -4.76 9.41
C LEU A 79 -1.10 -5.10 10.06
N GLY A 80 -0.93 -4.80 11.35
CA GLY A 80 0.26 -5.17 12.12
C GLY A 80 0.48 -6.67 12.26
N GLN A 81 -0.60 -7.47 12.35
CA GLN A 81 -0.50 -8.95 12.35
C GLN A 81 0.04 -9.51 11.03
N ILE A 82 -0.10 -8.77 9.93
CA ILE A 82 0.42 -9.17 8.61
C ILE A 82 1.92 -8.84 8.50
N SER A 83 2.47 -8.00 9.38
CA SER A 83 3.86 -7.55 9.35
C SER A 83 4.82 -8.58 9.93
N LEU A 84 5.06 -9.63 9.14
CA LEU A 84 6.27 -10.45 9.04
C LEU A 84 7.17 -10.56 10.30
N HIS A 85 7.25 -11.78 10.84
CA HIS A 85 8.43 -12.22 11.57
C HIS A 85 9.55 -12.56 10.56
N ILE A 86 10.31 -11.56 10.10
CA ILE A 86 11.61 -11.82 9.45
C ILE A 86 12.63 -11.96 10.58
N ASP A 87 12.96 -13.20 10.90
CA ASP A 87 14.03 -13.50 11.83
C ASP A 87 15.39 -13.42 11.11
N PRO A 88 16.25 -12.43 11.43
CA PRO A 88 17.56 -12.30 10.80
C PRO A 88 18.50 -13.48 11.13
N SER A 89 18.17 -14.29 12.14
CA SER A 89 18.94 -15.50 12.48
C SER A 89 18.54 -16.72 11.64
N THR A 90 17.44 -16.66 10.88
CA THR A 90 17.03 -17.69 9.90
C THR A 90 16.75 -17.09 8.51
N PRO A 91 17.79 -16.62 7.81
CA PRO A 91 17.64 -16.07 6.46
C PRO A 91 17.01 -17.11 5.51
N GLY A 92 16.00 -16.68 4.75
CA GLY A 92 15.30 -17.52 3.76
C GLY A 92 14.00 -18.16 4.25
N LYS A 93 13.56 -17.93 5.49
CA LYS A 93 12.23 -18.33 5.97
C LYS A 93 11.38 -17.10 6.27
N ILE A 94 10.20 -17.06 5.65
CA ILE A 94 9.16 -16.06 5.92
C ILE A 94 8.01 -16.81 6.59
N SER A 95 7.81 -16.58 7.88
CA SER A 95 6.69 -17.15 8.64
C SER A 95 5.50 -16.20 8.54
N VAL A 96 4.39 -16.66 7.95
CA VAL A 96 3.11 -15.93 7.95
C VAL A 96 2.15 -16.66 8.87
N GLU A 97 1.84 -16.07 10.02
CA GLU A 97 0.86 -16.62 10.96
C GLU A 97 -0.42 -15.80 10.88
N TRP A 98 -1.52 -16.45 10.50
CA TRP A 98 -2.82 -15.81 10.35
C TRP A 98 -3.69 -16.19 11.55
N GLY A 99 -3.66 -15.37 12.59
CA GLY A 99 -4.51 -15.56 13.76
C GLY A 99 -5.98 -15.26 13.47
N SER A 100 -6.76 -16.27 13.10
CA SER A 100 -8.22 -16.19 13.27
C SER A 100 -8.51 -16.29 14.77
N GLY A 101 -9.01 -15.22 15.39
CA GLY A 101 -9.30 -15.21 16.82
C GLY A 101 -10.28 -16.31 17.23
N ALA A 102 -9.75 -17.41 17.78
CA ALA A 102 -10.45 -18.34 18.65
C ALA A 102 -9.46 -19.25 19.39
N SER A 103 -9.69 -19.41 20.70
CA SER A 103 -9.10 -20.38 21.66
C SER A 103 -7.70 -20.03 22.20
N SER A 104 -7.61 -19.51 23.43
CA SER A 104 -7.70 -20.16 24.75
C SER A 104 -6.34 -20.67 25.23
N GLY A 105 -5.86 -20.09 26.32
CA GLY A 105 -4.51 -20.32 26.84
C GLY A 105 -4.21 -21.77 27.21
N SER A 106 -2.93 -22.13 27.11
CA SER A 106 -2.28 -23.19 27.89
C SER A 106 -0.76 -23.04 27.79
N SER A 107 -0.16 -22.80 28.96
CA SER A 107 1.21 -23.09 29.43
C SER A 107 2.32 -23.54 28.45
N ALA A 108 3.43 -22.80 28.56
CA ALA A 108 4.82 -23.24 28.52
C ALA A 108 5.12 -24.74 28.25
N GLY A 109 5.90 -25.00 27.21
CA GLY A 109 6.56 -26.28 26.98
C GLY A 109 7.36 -26.24 25.69
N ALA A 110 8.69 -26.17 25.80
CA ALA A 110 9.61 -26.31 24.68
C ALA A 110 9.37 -27.63 23.94
N GLN A 111 9.17 -27.59 22.62
CA GLN A 111 9.10 -28.78 21.78
C GLN A 111 10.21 -28.77 20.73
N THR A 112 11.23 -29.58 21.02
CA THR A 112 12.28 -30.05 20.13
C THR A 112 11.65 -30.86 18.98
N ILE A 113 11.79 -30.40 17.74
CA ILE A 113 11.37 -31.15 16.55
C ILE A 113 12.44 -32.21 16.23
N SER A 114 12.07 -33.48 16.37
CA SER A 114 12.88 -34.63 15.99
C SER A 114 12.69 -34.94 14.50
N GLN A 115 13.81 -35.12 13.78
CA GLN A 115 13.88 -35.57 12.39
C GLN A 115 13.20 -36.94 12.22
N GLN A 116 12.16 -37.00 11.39
CA GLN A 116 11.59 -38.26 10.93
C GLN A 116 12.29 -38.70 9.64
N ALA A 117 13.06 -39.79 9.73
CA ALA A 117 13.78 -40.41 8.63
C ALA A 117 12.83 -41.03 7.59
N GLN A 118 13.06 -40.71 6.31
CA GLN A 118 12.45 -41.39 5.16
C GLN A 118 12.86 -42.87 5.14
N LYS A 119 11.88 -43.77 5.13
CA LYS A 119 12.07 -45.16 4.67
C LYS A 119 11.32 -45.36 3.36
N SER A 120 12.12 -45.67 2.34
CA SER A 120 11.78 -46.20 1.03
C SER A 120 11.03 -47.53 1.15
N ALA A 121 9.99 -47.72 0.33
CA ALA A 121 9.54 -49.03 -0.12
C ALA A 121 8.72 -48.87 -1.42
N ALA A 122 9.36 -49.18 -2.55
CA ALA A 122 8.68 -49.58 -3.78
C ALA A 122 8.18 -51.04 -3.64
N PRO A 123 7.21 -51.43 -4.48
CA PRO A 123 7.53 -52.45 -5.48
C PRO A 123 7.37 -51.96 -6.93
#